data_AF-A0A452ZII6-F1
#
_entry.id   AF-A0A452ZII6-F1
#
_cell.length_a   1.000
_cell.length_b   1.000
_cell.length_c   1.000
_cell.angle_alpha   90.00
_cell.angle_beta   90.00
_cell.angle_gamma   90.00
#
_symmetry.space_group_name_H-M   'P 1'
#
loop_
_entity.id
_entity.type
_entity.pdbx_description
1 polymer ?
#
loop_
_entity_poly.entity_id
_entity_poly.type
_entity_poly.pdbx_seq_one_letter_code
_entity_poly.pdbx_strand_id
1 'polypeptide(L)'
;QTSRNALASLLKKMAIDHPYHTICQLLALANGDRVKDKQRSRSSFVVDMDKKLAAENLLKELSSFHGALIRQMKQMVEIYIRLAELETRKEDTNKKISLPREFRSICQLELAKVPVVTATIPVDPNCRYEEGTFPHFSGLVDSITIMNGINAPKVIQCIGSDGNRYRQLAKSGNDDLRQDAVMEQFFSLVNMFLQNHRDTSERRLRIRTYNVGMNAINLHFS
;
A
#
# COMPACT_ATOMS: atom_id res chain seq x y z
N GLN A 1 31.72 -0.58 1.09
CA GLN A 1 31.18 -1.89 1.49
C GLN A 1 30.54 -1.89 2.89
N THR A 2 31.20 -1.35 3.92
CA THR A 2 30.73 -1.33 5.33
C THR A 2 29.38 -0.63 5.55
N SER A 3 29.15 0.53 4.92
CA SER A 3 27.89 1.29 5.06
C SER A 3 26.67 0.55 4.46
N ARG A 4 26.84 -0.12 3.31
CA ARG A 4 25.78 -0.89 2.64
C ARG A 4 25.34 -2.10 3.48
N ASN A 5 26.29 -2.78 4.12
CA ASN A 5 26.01 -3.92 4.99
C ASN A 5 25.31 -3.50 6.29
N ALA A 6 25.71 -2.37 6.87
CA ALA A 6 25.03 -1.79 8.03
C ALA A 6 23.59 -1.40 7.72
N LEU A 7 23.34 -0.75 6.58
CA LEU A 7 21.99 -0.38 6.14
C LEU A 7 21.10 -1.61 5.92
N ALA A 8 21.61 -2.64 5.23
CA ALA A 8 20.88 -3.88 5.01
C ALA A 8 20.52 -4.58 6.33
N SER A 9 21.45 -4.59 7.29
CA SER A 9 21.23 -5.16 8.62
C SER A 9 20.19 -4.39 9.42
N LEU A 10 20.21 -3.05 9.35
CA LEU A 10 19.21 -2.19 9.98
C LEU A 10 17.82 -2.43 9.37
N LEU A 11 17.71 -2.44 8.04
CA LEU A 11 16.44 -2.71 7.35
C LEU A 11 15.90 -4.10 7.69
N LYS A 12 16.76 -5.11 7.79
CA LYS A 12 16.38 -6.45 8.23
C LYS A 12 15.81 -6.43 9.64
N LYS A 13 16.49 -5.77 10.58
CA LYS A 13 16.01 -5.63 11.96
C LYS A 13 14.67 -4.91 12.01
N MET A 14 14.53 -3.77 11.32
CA MET A 14 13.26 -3.04 11.22
C MET A 14 12.13 -3.89 10.63
N ALA A 15 12.41 -4.72 9.64
CA ALA A 15 11.39 -5.60 9.06
C ALA A 15 11.01 -6.78 9.96
N ILE A 16 11.90 -7.21 10.86
CA ILE A 16 11.60 -8.21 11.88
C ILE A 16 10.77 -7.57 13.00
N ASP A 17 11.21 -6.42 13.51
CA ASP A 17 10.60 -5.74 14.66
C ASP A 17 9.30 -5.01 14.28
N HIS A 18 9.23 -4.41 13.09
CA HIS A 18 8.13 -3.56 12.61
C HIS A 18 7.62 -3.97 11.23
N PRO A 19 7.13 -5.21 11.07
CA PRO A 19 6.83 -5.81 9.77
C PRO A 19 5.80 -5.02 8.94
N TYR A 20 4.77 -4.48 9.58
CA TYR A 20 3.69 -3.74 8.91
C TYR A 20 4.12 -2.38 8.32
N HIS A 21 5.25 -1.84 8.79
CA HIS A 21 5.79 -0.57 8.29
C HIS A 21 6.89 -0.78 7.23
N THR A 22 7.66 -1.87 7.35
CA THR A 22 8.84 -2.08 6.51
C THR A 22 8.58 -3.05 5.35
N ILE A 23 7.83 -4.13 5.54
CA ILE A 23 7.63 -5.15 4.49
C ILE A 23 6.89 -4.58 3.27
N CYS A 24 5.92 -3.68 3.50
CA CYS A 24 5.27 -2.93 2.42
C CYS A 24 6.28 -2.22 1.50
N GLN A 25 7.33 -1.61 2.09
CA GLN A 25 8.31 -0.81 1.35
C GLN A 25 9.22 -1.71 0.53
N LEU A 26 9.60 -2.85 1.11
CA LEU A 26 10.38 -3.86 0.41
C LEU A 26 9.59 -4.50 -0.74
N LEU A 27 8.30 -4.77 -0.57
CA LEU A 27 7.44 -5.27 -1.64
C LEU A 27 7.29 -4.25 -2.78
N ALA A 28 7.13 -2.97 -2.46
CA ALA A 28 7.09 -1.92 -3.47
C ALA A 28 8.42 -1.84 -4.25
N LEU A 29 9.56 -1.88 -3.56
CA LEU A 29 10.88 -1.84 -4.20
C LEU A 29 11.14 -3.09 -5.07
N ALA A 30 10.73 -4.28 -4.60
CA ALA A 30 10.90 -5.54 -5.30
C ALA A 30 10.03 -5.65 -6.56
N ASN A 31 8.90 -4.94 -6.63
CA ASN A 31 8.05 -4.91 -7.82
C ASN A 31 8.42 -3.77 -8.79
N GLY A 32 9.52 -3.05 -8.52
CA GLY A 32 10.01 -1.86 -9.22
C GLY A 32 9.98 -1.87 -10.75
N ASP A 33 10.15 -3.04 -11.38
CA ASP A 33 10.40 -3.20 -12.81
C ASP A 33 9.19 -3.66 -13.64
N ARG A 34 8.01 -3.84 -13.03
CA ARG A 34 6.79 -4.29 -13.73
C ARG A 34 6.20 -3.27 -14.73
N VAL A 35 6.87 -2.15 -14.97
CA VAL A 35 6.46 -1.14 -15.95
C VAL A 35 6.57 -1.72 -17.37
N LYS A 36 5.45 -1.75 -18.12
CA LYS A 36 5.38 -2.29 -19.48
C LYS A 36 6.44 -1.67 -20.40
N ASP A 37 7.21 -2.52 -21.10
CA ASP A 37 8.32 -2.17 -21.99
C ASP A 37 7.99 -1.09 -23.04
N LYS A 38 6.73 -0.99 -23.47
CA LYS A 38 6.27 -0.02 -24.49
C LYS A 38 6.29 1.45 -24.03
N GLN A 39 6.64 1.74 -22.78
CA GLN A 39 6.51 3.07 -22.18
C GLN A 39 7.80 3.56 -21.46
N ARG A 40 8.92 2.82 -21.55
CA ARG A 40 10.23 3.19 -20.96
C ARG A 40 10.80 4.52 -21.46
N SER A 41 10.26 5.09 -22.54
CA SER A 41 10.86 6.22 -23.24
C SER A 41 10.60 7.61 -22.65
N ARG A 42 9.76 7.77 -21.61
CA ARG A 42 9.40 9.12 -21.10
C ARG A 42 9.65 9.38 -19.61
N SER A 43 10.03 8.38 -18.81
CA SER A 43 10.41 8.57 -17.40
C SER A 43 11.87 8.18 -17.20
N SER A 44 12.73 9.13 -16.82
CA SER A 44 14.17 8.92 -16.59
C SER A 44 14.51 8.04 -15.37
N PHE A 45 13.50 7.45 -14.73
CA PHE A 45 13.69 6.57 -13.58
C PHE A 45 13.99 5.15 -14.06
N VAL A 46 15.25 4.93 -14.43
CA VAL A 46 15.81 3.58 -14.53
C VAL A 46 15.59 2.91 -13.18
N VAL A 47 14.79 1.85 -13.17
CA VAL A 47 14.66 0.98 -12.00
C VAL A 47 16.04 0.44 -11.70
N ASP A 48 16.58 0.82 -10.55
CA ASP A 48 17.86 0.33 -10.07
C ASP A 48 17.73 -1.16 -9.76
N MET A 49 18.14 -2.00 -10.72
CA MET A 49 17.99 -3.45 -10.66
C MET A 49 18.72 -4.05 -9.46
N ASP A 50 19.79 -3.42 -8.99
CA ASP A 50 20.51 -3.86 -7.80
C ASP A 50 19.67 -3.63 -6.53
N LYS A 51 18.93 -2.52 -6.46
CA LYS A 51 18.01 -2.26 -5.34
C LYS A 51 16.83 -3.23 -5.36
N LYS A 52 16.28 -3.53 -6.54
CA LYS A 52 15.23 -4.53 -6.69
C LYS A 52 15.71 -5.89 -6.18
N LEU A 53 16.84 -6.37 -6.70
CA LEU A 53 17.40 -7.67 -6.33
C LEU A 53 17.73 -7.74 -4.83
N ALA A 54 18.25 -6.66 -4.26
CA ALA A 54 18.49 -6.58 -2.82
C ALA A 54 17.19 -6.69 -2.01
N ALA A 55 16.11 -6.02 -2.43
CA ALA A 55 14.81 -6.12 -1.78
C ALA A 55 14.21 -7.53 -1.88
N GLU A 56 14.31 -8.17 -3.04
CA GLU A 56 13.86 -9.55 -3.24
C GLU A 56 14.60 -10.54 -2.34
N ASN A 57 15.93 -10.40 -2.24
CA ASN A 57 16.75 -11.24 -1.38
C ASN A 57 16.39 -11.03 0.10
N LEU A 58 16.20 -9.77 0.52
CA LEU A 58 15.78 -9.48 1.90
C LEU A 58 14.38 -10.05 2.20
N LEU A 59 13.43 -9.97 1.26
CA LEU A 59 12.10 -10.59 1.42
C LEU A 59 12.17 -12.12 1.50
N LYS A 60 13.10 -12.77 0.78
CA LYS A 60 13.34 -14.21 0.91
C LYS A 60 13.85 -14.55 2.31
N GLU A 61 14.81 -13.79 2.83
CA GLU A 61 15.31 -13.98 4.20
C GLU A 61 14.22 -13.74 5.25
N LEU A 62 13.42 -12.69 5.10
CA LEU A 62 12.34 -12.35 6.04
C LEU A 62 11.19 -13.36 6.02
N SER A 63 11.12 -14.23 5.02
CA SER A 63 10.10 -15.27 4.94
C SER A 63 10.21 -16.31 6.05
N SER A 64 11.38 -16.46 6.69
CA SER A 64 11.54 -17.32 7.88
C SER A 64 10.93 -16.71 9.15
N PHE A 65 10.77 -15.38 9.20
CA PHE A 65 10.20 -14.66 10.34
C PHE A 65 8.72 -14.34 10.13
N HIS A 66 8.40 -13.73 8.98
CA HIS A 66 7.08 -13.16 8.66
C HIS A 66 6.49 -13.77 7.38
N GLY A 67 6.77 -15.03 7.10
CA GLY A 67 6.42 -15.68 5.83
C GLY A 67 4.92 -15.66 5.50
N ALA A 68 4.05 -15.86 6.50
CA ALA A 68 2.59 -15.81 6.30
C ALA A 68 2.12 -14.40 5.88
N LEU A 69 2.61 -13.36 6.57
CA LEU A 69 2.34 -11.97 6.25
C LEU A 69 2.82 -11.63 4.84
N ILE A 70 4.08 -11.94 4.50
CA ILE A 70 4.66 -11.66 3.18
C ILE A 70 3.85 -12.34 2.06
N ARG A 71 3.45 -13.60 2.23
CA ARG A 71 2.62 -14.31 1.25
C ARG A 71 1.27 -13.64 1.06
N GLN A 72 0.56 -13.34 2.15
CA GLN A 72 -0.75 -12.71 2.07
C GLN A 72 -0.67 -11.27 1.51
N MET A 73 0.37 -10.51 1.85
CA MET A 73 0.60 -9.19 1.25
C MET A 73 0.86 -9.27 -0.25
N LYS A 74 1.64 -10.25 -0.72
CA LYS A 74 1.84 -10.48 -2.15
C LYS A 74 0.52 -10.81 -2.86
N GLN A 75 -0.33 -11.65 -2.25
CA GLN A 75 -1.67 -11.94 -2.77
C GLN A 75 -2.53 -10.67 -2.84
N MET A 76 -2.52 -9.85 -1.79
CA MET A 76 -3.23 -8.57 -1.77
C MET A 76 -2.75 -7.66 -2.91
N VAL A 77 -1.44 -7.50 -3.10
CA VAL A 77 -0.87 -6.67 -4.18
C VAL A 77 -1.35 -7.13 -5.55
N GLU A 78 -1.30 -8.44 -5.81
CA GLU A 78 -1.77 -9.02 -7.08
C GLU A 78 -3.26 -8.73 -7.34
N ILE A 79 -4.10 -8.82 -6.29
CA ILE A 79 -5.53 -8.48 -6.37
C ILE A 79 -5.71 -7.01 -6.76
N TYR A 80 -5.01 -6.09 -6.11
CA TYR A 80 -5.13 -4.65 -6.40
C TYR A 80 -4.63 -4.31 -7.80
N ILE A 81 -3.57 -4.96 -8.29
CA ILE A 81 -3.10 -4.80 -9.68
C ILE A 81 -4.20 -5.20 -10.66
N ARG A 82 -4.78 -6.40 -10.50
CA ARG A 82 -5.87 -6.88 -11.36
C ARG A 82 -7.10 -5.97 -11.32
N LEU A 83 -7.44 -5.45 -10.15
CA LEU A 83 -8.53 -4.49 -10.01
C LEU A 83 -8.22 -3.18 -10.72
N ALA A 84 -6.99 -2.67 -10.60
CA ALA A 84 -6.56 -1.46 -11.29
C ALA A 84 -6.62 -1.65 -12.82
N GLU A 85 -6.15 -2.79 -13.32
CA GLU A 85 -6.11 -3.15 -14.75
C GLU A 85 -7.45 -3.53 -15.37
N LEU A 86 -8.50 -3.70 -14.56
CA LEU A 86 -9.81 -4.07 -15.06
C LEU A 86 -10.28 -3.08 -16.13
N GLU A 87 -10.60 -3.60 -17.31
CA GLU A 87 -11.11 -2.81 -18.42
C GLU A 87 -12.48 -2.22 -18.08
N THR A 88 -12.70 -0.97 -18.45
CA THR A 88 -13.92 -0.23 -18.10
C THR A 88 -14.41 0.54 -19.31
N ARG A 89 -15.73 0.70 -19.44
CA ARG A 89 -16.31 1.49 -20.53
C ARG A 89 -16.43 2.94 -20.08
N LYS A 90 -16.35 3.89 -21.02
CA LYS A 90 -16.54 5.32 -20.73
C LYS A 90 -17.88 5.60 -20.06
N GLU A 91 -18.91 4.83 -20.42
CA GLU A 91 -20.27 4.90 -19.85
C GLU A 91 -20.34 4.53 -18.37
N ASP A 92 -19.36 3.79 -17.85
CA ASP A 92 -19.31 3.36 -16.45
C ASP A 92 -18.68 4.42 -15.52
N THR A 93 -18.18 5.52 -16.09
CA THR A 93 -17.56 6.61 -15.34
C THR A 93 -18.55 7.22 -14.34
N ASN A 94 -18.09 7.45 -13.10
CA ASN A 94 -18.85 7.89 -11.94
C ASN A 94 -20.01 6.95 -11.54
N LYS A 95 -20.07 5.72 -12.08
CA LYS A 95 -21.04 4.71 -11.69
C LYS A 95 -20.41 3.67 -10.77
N LYS A 96 -21.26 3.14 -9.89
CA LYS A 96 -20.95 1.96 -9.10
C LYS A 96 -21.31 0.74 -9.92
N ILE A 97 -20.31 -0.07 -10.25
CA ILE A 97 -20.48 -1.33 -11.00
C ILE A 97 -20.16 -2.51 -10.11
N SER A 98 -20.84 -3.63 -10.32
CA SER A 98 -20.53 -4.88 -9.61
C SER A 98 -19.17 -5.42 -10.07
N LEU A 99 -18.46 -6.10 -9.17
CA LEU A 99 -17.21 -6.75 -9.54
C LEU A 99 -17.48 -7.92 -10.53
N PRO A 100 -16.58 -8.14 -11.49
CA PRO A 100 -16.66 -9.31 -12.36
C PRO A 100 -16.62 -10.62 -11.58
N ARG A 101 -17.14 -11.71 -12.19
CA ARG A 101 -17.30 -13.01 -11.50
C ARG A 101 -15.97 -13.57 -11.00
N GLU A 102 -14.87 -13.31 -11.70
CA GLU A 102 -13.53 -13.75 -11.29
C GLU A 102 -13.05 -13.12 -9.96
N PHE A 103 -13.63 -11.99 -9.54
CA PHE A 103 -13.31 -11.34 -8.28
C PHE A 103 -14.23 -11.75 -7.12
N ARG A 104 -15.29 -12.55 -7.35
CA ARG A 104 -16.22 -12.94 -6.28
C ARG A 104 -15.56 -13.76 -5.18
N SER A 105 -14.62 -14.64 -5.55
CA SER A 105 -13.82 -15.40 -4.57
C SER A 105 -12.94 -14.48 -3.71
N ILE A 106 -12.59 -13.29 -4.22
CA ILE A 106 -11.80 -12.28 -3.49
C ILE A 106 -12.68 -11.50 -2.50
N CYS A 107 -13.97 -11.34 -2.79
CA CYS A 107 -14.90 -10.66 -1.87
C CYS A 107 -14.98 -11.35 -0.49
N GLN A 108 -14.74 -12.66 -0.44
CA GLN A 108 -14.72 -13.48 0.79
C GLN A 108 -13.30 -13.88 1.23
N LEU A 109 -12.26 -13.36 0.57
CA LEU A 109 -10.89 -13.70 0.91
C LEU A 109 -10.47 -12.98 2.19
N GLU A 110 -10.20 -13.75 3.24
CA GLU A 110 -9.63 -13.23 4.47
C GLU A 110 -8.10 -13.29 4.42
N LEU A 111 -7.48 -12.12 4.57
CA LEU A 111 -6.03 -11.99 4.70
C LEU A 111 -5.73 -11.55 6.13
N ALA A 112 -5.97 -12.46 7.08
CA ALA A 112 -5.95 -12.19 8.51
C ALA A 112 -4.62 -11.64 9.06
N LYS A 113 -3.50 -11.76 8.33
CA LYS A 113 -2.23 -11.13 8.72
C LYS A 113 -2.02 -9.77 8.07
N VAL A 114 -2.79 -9.41 7.06
CA VAL A 114 -2.59 -8.17 6.31
C VAL A 114 -3.45 -7.07 6.92
N PRO A 115 -2.85 -5.94 7.34
CA PRO A 115 -3.63 -4.82 7.85
C PRO A 115 -4.43 -4.17 6.72
N VAL A 116 -5.52 -3.49 7.09
CA VAL A 116 -6.19 -2.59 6.17
C VAL A 116 -5.23 -1.45 5.82
N VAL A 117 -4.79 -1.35 4.56
CA VAL A 117 -3.73 -0.42 4.16
C VAL A 117 -4.06 1.07 4.37
N THR A 118 -5.34 1.43 4.40
CA THR A 118 -5.79 2.80 4.67
C THR A 118 -6.15 3.04 6.14
N ALA A 119 -6.03 2.03 7.00
CA ALA A 119 -6.11 2.20 8.44
C ALA A 119 -4.76 2.66 9.00
N THR A 120 -4.80 3.47 10.05
CA THR A 120 -3.58 3.89 10.74
C THR A 120 -3.12 2.74 11.63
N ILE A 121 -1.90 2.28 11.41
CA ILE A 121 -1.24 1.29 12.26
C ILE A 121 -0.27 2.08 13.15
N PRO A 122 -0.49 2.14 14.47
CA PRO A 122 0.48 2.77 15.36
C PRO A 122 1.76 1.93 15.43
N VAL A 123 2.91 2.61 15.55
CA VAL A 123 4.17 1.91 15.85
C VAL A 123 4.10 1.40 17.28
N ASP A 124 4.26 0.09 17.47
CA ASP A 124 4.34 -0.52 18.80
C ASP A 124 5.79 -0.48 19.30
N PRO A 125 6.10 0.26 20.38
CA PRO A 125 7.46 0.32 20.94
C PRO A 125 7.98 -1.04 21.44
N ASN A 126 7.08 -1.98 21.73
CA ASN A 126 7.44 -3.34 22.17
C ASN A 126 7.52 -4.34 21.02
N CYS A 127 7.26 -3.90 19.78
CA CYS A 127 7.35 -4.72 18.58
C CYS A 127 6.43 -5.97 18.60
N ARG A 128 5.30 -5.93 19.31
CA ARG A 128 4.41 -7.10 19.49
C ARG A 128 3.26 -7.11 18.50
N TYR A 129 2.65 -5.95 18.23
CA TYR A 129 1.51 -5.81 17.30
C TYR A 129 0.40 -6.84 17.59
N GLU A 130 -0.10 -6.82 18.83
CA GLU A 130 -1.10 -7.77 19.31
C GLU A 130 -2.39 -7.75 18.45
N GLU A 131 -3.03 -8.91 18.34
CA GLU A 131 -4.25 -9.06 17.56
C GLU A 131 -5.36 -8.13 18.08
N GLY A 132 -6.07 -7.47 17.15
CA GLY A 132 -7.09 -6.49 17.49
C GLY A 132 -6.59 -5.06 17.74
N THR A 133 -5.28 -4.81 17.76
CA THR A 133 -4.74 -3.43 17.90
C THR A 133 -4.95 -2.57 16.65
N PHE A 134 -5.17 -3.18 15.49
CA PHE A 134 -5.52 -2.53 14.23
C PHE A 134 -6.36 -3.48 13.35
N PRO A 135 -7.15 -2.96 12.41
CA PRO A 135 -8.01 -3.76 11.55
C PRO A 135 -7.21 -4.52 10.49
N HIS A 136 -7.58 -5.78 10.27
CA HIS A 136 -7.02 -6.65 9.24
C HIS A 136 -7.97 -6.76 8.05
N PHE A 137 -7.46 -7.15 6.89
CA PHE A 137 -8.24 -7.29 5.66
C PHE A 137 -9.18 -8.51 5.75
N SER A 138 -10.49 -8.25 5.68
CA SER A 138 -11.58 -9.23 5.78
C SER A 138 -12.43 -9.28 4.49
N GLY A 139 -11.85 -8.88 3.35
CA GLY A 139 -12.46 -9.00 2.03
C GLY A 139 -12.81 -7.67 1.37
N LEU A 140 -13.53 -7.77 0.25
CA LEU A 140 -13.95 -6.64 -0.58
C LEU A 140 -15.46 -6.60 -0.72
N VAL A 141 -16.01 -5.39 -0.83
CA VAL A 141 -17.39 -5.20 -1.27
C VAL A 141 -17.48 -5.58 -2.75
N ASP A 142 -18.56 -6.26 -3.17
CA ASP A 142 -18.82 -6.75 -4.53
C ASP A 142 -19.16 -5.62 -5.54
N SER A 143 -18.43 -4.50 -5.46
CA SER A 143 -18.63 -3.34 -6.32
C SER A 143 -17.44 -2.39 -6.29
N ILE A 144 -17.20 -1.74 -7.42
CA ILE A 144 -16.22 -0.65 -7.57
C ILE A 144 -16.88 0.58 -8.17
N THR A 145 -16.32 1.76 -7.90
CA THR A 145 -16.74 3.01 -8.55
C THR A 145 -15.63 3.49 -9.46
N ILE A 146 -15.93 3.69 -10.74
CA ILE A 146 -14.95 4.18 -11.70
C ILE A 146 -14.98 5.70 -11.64
N MET A 147 -13.83 6.32 -11.43
CA MET A 147 -13.70 7.76 -11.35
C MET A 147 -13.33 8.33 -12.71
N ASN A 148 -13.68 9.61 -12.93
CA ASN A 148 -13.20 10.34 -14.08
C ASN A 148 -11.68 10.56 -14.00
N GLY A 149 -10.96 10.31 -15.09
CA GLY A 149 -9.51 10.48 -15.18
C GLY A 149 -8.93 9.77 -16.39
N ILE A 150 -7.73 10.17 -16.82
CA ILE A 150 -7.05 9.62 -18.01
C ILE A 150 -6.93 8.10 -17.91
N ASN A 151 -6.63 7.58 -16.71
CA ASN A 151 -6.46 6.16 -16.45
C ASN A 151 -7.68 5.49 -15.79
N ALA A 152 -8.84 6.16 -15.75
CA ALA A 152 -10.08 5.65 -15.14
C ALA A 152 -9.87 4.96 -13.76
N PRO A 153 -9.38 5.70 -12.75
CA PRO A 153 -9.03 5.11 -11.47
C PRO A 153 -10.27 4.60 -10.73
N LYS A 154 -10.11 3.54 -9.94
CA LYS A 154 -11.21 2.76 -9.37
C LYS A 154 -11.23 2.88 -7.86
N VAL A 155 -12.34 3.34 -7.31
CA VAL A 155 -12.57 3.29 -5.87
C VAL A 155 -13.08 1.91 -5.49
N ILE A 156 -12.31 1.24 -4.65
CA ILE A 156 -12.62 -0.06 -4.05
C ILE A 156 -13.00 0.18 -2.60
N GLN A 157 -13.86 -0.69 -2.05
CA GLN A 157 -14.18 -0.68 -0.63
C GLN A 157 -13.79 -2.04 -0.03
N CYS A 158 -12.84 -2.03 0.91
CA CYS A 158 -12.49 -3.22 1.67
C CYS A 158 -13.21 -3.24 3.01
N ILE A 159 -13.34 -4.44 3.56
CA ILE A 159 -13.95 -4.71 4.87
C ILE A 159 -12.82 -5.03 5.84
N GLY A 160 -12.80 -4.36 6.98
CA GLY A 160 -11.87 -4.66 8.07
C GLY A 160 -12.39 -5.75 9.00
N SER A 161 -11.50 -6.39 9.73
CA SER A 161 -11.83 -7.34 10.80
C SER A 161 -12.66 -6.72 11.94
N ASP A 162 -12.72 -5.39 12.00
CA ASP A 162 -13.57 -4.62 12.91
C ASP A 162 -14.98 -4.35 12.35
N GLY A 163 -15.31 -4.91 11.17
CA GLY A 163 -16.58 -4.73 10.48
C GLY A 163 -16.71 -3.39 9.74
N ASN A 164 -15.72 -2.51 9.85
CA ASN A 164 -15.75 -1.21 9.18
C ASN A 164 -15.39 -1.34 7.70
N ARG A 165 -15.85 -0.35 6.91
CA ARG A 165 -15.58 -0.31 5.48
C ARG A 165 -14.60 0.82 5.15
N TYR A 166 -13.54 0.49 4.42
CA TYR A 166 -12.49 1.44 4.07
C TYR A 166 -12.43 1.65 2.56
N ARG A 167 -12.55 2.92 2.15
CA ARG A 167 -12.40 3.29 0.74
C ARG A 167 -10.93 3.35 0.37
N GLN A 168 -10.61 2.79 -0.78
CA GLN A 168 -9.25 2.74 -1.32
C GLN A 168 -9.32 3.08 -2.80
N LEU A 169 -8.27 3.71 -3.33
CA LEU A 169 -8.20 4.10 -4.73
C LEU A 169 -7.15 3.23 -5.43
N ALA A 170 -7.59 2.40 -6.37
CA ALA A 170 -6.73 1.70 -7.31
C ALA A 170 -6.54 2.55 -8.57
N LYS A 171 -5.31 2.95 -8.84
CA LYS A 171 -4.92 3.64 -10.07
C LYS A 171 -4.09 2.67 -10.92
N SER A 172 -4.35 2.62 -12.21
CA SER A 172 -3.46 1.98 -13.19
C SER A 172 -2.75 3.07 -14.00
N GLY A 173 -1.66 2.73 -14.67
CA GLY A 173 -0.94 3.63 -15.56
C GLY A 173 0.24 4.35 -14.89
N ASN A 174 0.85 5.25 -15.65
CA ASN A 174 2.10 5.95 -15.31
C ASN A 174 1.90 7.11 -14.30
N ASP A 175 0.89 7.04 -13.44
CA ASP A 175 0.70 8.05 -12.38
C ASP A 175 1.76 7.82 -11.30
N ASP A 176 2.66 8.79 -11.12
CA ASP A 176 3.72 8.72 -10.12
C ASP A 176 3.18 8.99 -8.71
N LEU A 177 2.58 7.96 -8.11
CA LEU A 177 2.04 8.01 -6.74
C LEU A 177 3.11 8.05 -5.66
N ARG A 178 4.40 8.01 -6.00
CA ARG A 178 5.48 8.21 -5.05
C ARG A 178 5.50 9.67 -4.57
N GLN A 179 5.15 10.61 -5.44
CA GLN A 179 5.01 12.02 -5.05
C GLN A 179 3.83 12.20 -4.08
N ASP A 180 2.69 11.57 -4.36
CA ASP A 180 1.52 11.57 -3.46
C ASP A 180 1.88 10.98 -2.08
N ALA A 181 2.63 9.87 -2.05
CA ALA A 181 3.08 9.23 -0.80
C ALA A 181 4.09 10.08 -0.01
N VAL A 182 5.02 10.75 -0.69
CA VAL A 182 5.97 11.69 -0.05
C VAL A 182 5.22 12.89 0.53
N MET A 183 4.22 13.41 -0.18
CA MET A 183 3.39 14.51 0.31
C MET A 183 2.56 14.11 1.53
N GLU A 184 2.01 12.90 1.58
CA GLU A 184 1.33 12.41 2.79
C GLU A 184 2.31 12.22 3.97
N GLN A 185 3.52 11.72 3.73
CA GLN A 185 4.55 11.64 4.77
C GLN A 185 4.90 13.04 5.31
N PHE A 186 5.00 14.02 4.42
CA PHE A 186 5.21 15.42 4.79
C PHE A 186 4.03 15.97 5.60
N PHE A 187 2.79 15.76 5.18
CA PHE A 187 1.61 16.22 5.94
C PHE A 187 1.47 15.51 7.30
N SER A 188 1.84 14.23 7.38
CA SER A 188 1.92 13.50 8.65
C SER A 188 2.95 14.15 9.60
N LEU A 189 4.12 14.53 9.07
CA LEU A 189 5.15 15.23 9.83
C LEU A 189 4.68 16.62 10.29
N VAL A 190 4.01 17.38 9.43
CA VAL A 190 3.43 18.69 9.79
C VAL A 190 2.38 18.52 10.90
N ASN A 191 1.53 17.50 10.82
CA ASN A 191 0.56 17.21 11.88
C ASN A 191 1.22 16.85 13.21
N MET A 192 2.34 16.11 13.19
CA MET A 192 3.13 15.85 14.39
C MET A 192 3.63 17.15 15.03
N PHE A 193 4.16 18.09 14.23
CA PHE A 193 4.59 19.39 14.74
C PHE A 193 3.42 20.22 15.30
N LEU A 194 2.27 20.24 14.61
CA LEU A 194 1.07 20.96 15.07
C LEU A 194 0.50 20.38 16.37
N GLN A 195 0.64 19.08 16.62
CA GLN A 195 0.21 18.45 17.87
C GLN A 195 1.18 18.72 19.03
N ASN A 196 2.47 18.88 18.74
CA ASN A 196 3.50 19.15 19.74
C ASN A 196 3.52 20.60 20.25
N HIS A 197 2.81 21.52 19.58
CA HIS A 197 2.70 22.92 20.03
C HIS A 197 1.35 23.16 20.73
N ARG A 198 1.38 23.78 21.92
CA ARG A 198 0.22 23.92 22.81
C ARG A 198 -0.94 24.66 22.16
N ASP A 199 -0.69 25.85 21.61
CA ASP A 199 -1.74 26.71 21.03
C ASP A 199 -2.45 26.07 19.83
N THR A 200 -1.74 25.25 19.04
CA THR A 200 -2.29 24.57 17.86
C THR A 200 -2.99 23.27 18.24
N SER A 201 -2.51 22.57 19.27
CA SER A 201 -3.13 21.37 19.86
C SER A 201 -4.44 21.68 20.58
N GLU A 202 -4.48 22.75 21.40
CA GLU A 202 -5.70 23.23 22.07
C GLU A 202 -6.79 23.59 21.05
N ARG A 203 -6.40 24.10 19.87
CA ARG A 203 -7.30 24.42 18.75
C ARG A 203 -7.56 23.24 17.81
N ARG A 204 -6.99 22.06 18.11
CA ARG A 204 -7.09 20.82 17.31
C ARG A 204 -6.78 21.03 15.83
N LEU A 205 -5.83 21.93 15.53
CA LEU A 205 -5.41 22.21 14.17
C LEU A 205 -4.73 20.96 13.59
N ARG A 206 -5.30 20.44 12.52
CA ARG A 206 -4.73 19.33 11.75
C ARG A 206 -4.99 19.55 10.28
N ILE A 207 -4.00 19.25 9.46
CA ILE A 207 -4.20 18.99 8.05
C ILE A 207 -4.88 17.63 7.95
N ARG A 208 -5.98 17.53 7.20
CA ARG A 208 -6.63 16.24 6.96
C ARG A 208 -5.70 15.40 6.08
N THR A 209 -5.00 14.46 6.68
CA THR A 209 -4.22 13.45 5.96
C THR A 209 -5.17 12.37 5.45
N TYR A 210 -4.92 11.88 4.25
CA TYR A 210 -5.48 10.62 3.81
C TYR A 210 -4.39 9.59 4.05
N ASN A 211 -4.72 8.45 4.67
CA ASN A 211 -3.80 7.33 4.55
C ASN A 211 -3.80 6.95 3.08
N VAL A 212 -2.82 7.47 2.34
CA VAL A 212 -2.38 6.90 1.08
C VAL A 212 -1.78 5.57 1.48
N GLY A 213 -2.66 4.58 1.65
CA GLY A 213 -2.27 3.24 1.98
C GLY A 213 -1.21 2.87 0.97
N MET A 214 -0.07 2.41 1.46
CA MET A 214 1.16 2.31 0.68
C MET A 214 1.05 1.39 -0.54
N ASN A 215 -0.11 0.75 -0.75
CA ASN A 215 -0.55 0.23 -2.03
C ASN A 215 -0.67 1.28 -3.14
N ALA A 216 -0.74 2.59 -2.87
CA ALA A 216 -0.51 3.61 -3.89
C ALA A 216 0.91 3.49 -4.47
N ILE A 217 1.89 3.08 -3.67
CA ILE A 217 3.24 2.76 -4.16
C ILE A 217 3.26 1.40 -4.89
N ASN A 218 2.38 0.43 -4.54
CA ASN A 218 2.19 -0.80 -5.34
C ASN A 218 1.35 -0.60 -6.61
N LEU A 219 0.61 0.51 -6.73
CA LEU A 219 -0.18 0.88 -7.91
C LEU A 219 0.67 1.62 -8.96
N HIS A 220 1.95 1.87 -8.66
CA HIS A 220 2.97 2.28 -9.63
C HIS A 220 3.41 1.12 -10.58
N PHE A 221 2.74 -0.04 -10.54
CA PHE A 221 3.19 -1.25 -11.24
C PHE A 221 2.21 -1.81 -12.27
N SER A 222 1.45 -0.96 -12.94
CA SER A 222 0.73 -1.32 -14.18
C SER A 222 0.76 -0.22 -15.22
#